data_AF-A0A6J6M9T3-F1
#
_entry.id   AF-A0A6J6M9T3-F1
#
_cell.length_a   1.000
_cell.length_b   1.000
_cell.length_c   1.000
_cell.angle_alpha   90.00
_cell.angle_beta   90.00
_cell.angle_gamma   90.00
#
_symmetry.space_group_name_H-M   'P 1'
#
loop_
_entity.id
_entity.type
_entity.pdbx_description
1 polymer ?
#
loop_
_entity_poly.entity_id
_entity_poly.type
_entity_poly.pdbx_seq_one_letter_code
_entity_poly.pdbx_strand_id
1 'polypeptide(L)' 'MGGVRNGSDAFEMVLAGASGISVGTASFSDPLATVRIQRELAQLLVEKGFTSLRQAIGFAHRYDEVNGE' A
#
# COMPACT_ATOMS: atom_id res chain seq x y z
N MET A 1 11.97 -5.28 1.48
CA MET A 1 10.85 -5.52 0.54
C MET A 1 10.96 -4.50 -0.58
N GLY A 2 10.93 -4.94 -1.84
CA GLY A 2 11.12 -4.09 -3.01
C GLY A 2 10.47 -4.74 -4.24
N GLY A 3 10.33 -3.98 -5.32
CA GLY A 3 9.63 -4.45 -6.53
C GLY A 3 8.23 -3.88 -6.73
N VAL A 4 7.85 -2.83 -5.99
CA VAL A 4 6.59 -2.10 -6.17
C VAL A 4 6.60 -1.38 -7.52
N ARG A 5 5.60 -1.66 -8.36
CA ARG A 5 5.47 -1.09 -9.72
C ARG A 5 4.30 -0.11 -9.84
N ASN A 6 3.29 -0.27 -8.99
CA ASN A 6 2.05 0.51 -9.00
C ASN A 6 1.49 0.69 -7.56
N GLY A 7 0.43 1.47 -7.42
CA GLY A 7 -0.24 1.74 -6.15
C GLY A 7 -0.91 0.52 -5.51
N SER A 8 -1.38 -0.45 -6.29
CA SER A 8 -1.97 -1.69 -5.76
C SER A 8 -0.93 -2.54 -5.06
N ASP A 9 0.25 -2.72 -5.66
CA ASP A 9 1.39 -3.41 -5.02
C ASP A 9 1.76 -2.72 -3.69
N ALA A 10 1.77 -1.38 -3.70
CA ALA A 10 2.05 -0.58 -2.51
C ALA A 10 0.98 -0.77 -1.43
N PHE A 11 -0.28 -0.81 -1.84
CA PHE A 11 -1.42 -0.98 -0.95
C PHE A 11 -1.41 -2.36 -0.29
N GLU A 12 -1.14 -3.43 -1.04
CA GLU A 12 -0.98 -4.78 -0.49
C GLU A 12 0.14 -4.86 0.56
N MET A 13 1.28 -4.21 0.29
CA MET A 13 2.37 -4.14 1.27
C MET A 13 1.92 -3.45 2.56
N VAL A 14 1.16 -2.35 2.47
CA VAL A 14 0.61 -1.65 3.64
C VAL A 14 -0.34 -2.57 4.41
N LEU A 15 -1.28 -3.23 3.72
CA LEU A 15 -2.23 -4.16 4.32
C LEU A 15 -1.51 -5.31 5.05
N ALA A 16 -0.40 -5.80 4.50
CA ALA A 16 0.44 -6.82 5.12
C ALA A 16 1.23 -6.33 6.35
N GLY A 17 1.29 -5.01 6.58
CA GLY A 17 1.95 -4.40 7.75
C GLY A 17 3.07 -3.42 7.44
N ALA A 18 3.38 -3.14 6.18
CA ALA A 18 4.42 -2.19 5.84
C ALA A 18 4.03 -0.77 6.25
N SER A 19 4.88 -0.12 7.05
CA SER A 19 4.73 1.29 7.43
C SER A 19 5.50 2.25 6.51
N GLY A 20 6.31 1.70 5.60
CA GLY A 20 7.10 2.44 4.63
C GLY A 20 7.46 1.55 3.45
N ILE A 21 7.55 2.15 2.26
CA ILE A 21 7.74 1.45 0.98
C ILE A 21 8.90 2.11 0.25
N SER A 22 9.83 1.29 -0.24
CA SER A 22 10.96 1.76 -1.08
C SER A 22 10.70 1.47 -2.55
N VAL A 23 10.89 2.48 -3.40
CA VAL A 23 10.72 2.40 -4.85
C VAL A 23 12.07 2.69 -5.50
N GLY A 24 12.68 1.64 -6.07
CA GLY A 24 13.99 1.73 -6.73
C GLY A 24 13.91 1.34 -8.21
N THR A 25 13.61 0.07 -8.48
CA THR A 25 13.63 -0.47 -9.86
C THR A 25 12.67 0.24 -10.81
N ALA A 26 11.46 0.61 -10.34
CA ALA A 26 10.49 1.32 -11.16
C ALA A 26 10.99 2.72 -11.60
N SER A 27 11.82 3.37 -10.77
CA SER A 27 12.36 4.70 -11.03
C SER A 27 13.33 4.75 -12.22
N PHE A 28 13.97 3.62 -12.56
CA PHE A 28 14.84 3.54 -13.74
C PHE A 28 14.06 3.58 -15.05
N SER A 29 12.83 3.04 -15.07
CA SER A 29 11.96 3.08 -16.24
C SER A 29 11.08 4.33 -16.27
N ASP A 30 10.68 4.81 -15.11
CA ASP A 30 9.83 5.99 -14.95
C ASP A 30 10.30 6.82 -13.74
N PRO A 31 10.96 7.98 -13.95
CA PRO A 31 11.41 8.85 -12.87
C PRO A 31 10.28 9.35 -11.96
N LEU A 32 9.03 9.36 -12.44
CA LEU A 32 7.85 9.78 -11.68
C LEU A 32 7.13 8.62 -10.98
N ALA A 33 7.65 7.38 -11.08
CA ALA A 33 7.04 6.19 -10.50
C ALA A 33 6.67 6.39 -9.03
N THR A 34 7.56 6.97 -8.22
CA THR A 34 7.30 7.23 -6.79
C THR A 34 6.08 8.14 -6.57
N VAL A 35 5.96 9.21 -7.34
CA VAL A 35 4.84 10.17 -7.21
C VAL A 35 3.55 9.54 -7.71
N ARG A 36 3.61 8.80 -8.82
CA ARG A 36 2.46 8.07 -9.36
C ARG A 36 1.93 7.04 -8.36
N ILE A 37 2.81 6.17 -7.86
CA ILE A 37 2.50 5.12 -6.88
C ILE A 37 1.90 5.73 -5.60
N GLN A 38 2.47 6.84 -5.11
CA GLN A 38 1.92 7.55 -3.95
C GLN A 38 0.46 8.00 -4.20
N ARG A 39 0.18 8.59 -5.36
CA ARG A 39 -1.16 9.06 -5.72
C ARG A 39 -2.15 7.90 -5.85
N GLU A 40 -1.77 6.85 -6.57
CA GLU A 40 -2.58 5.65 -6.74
C GLU A 40 -2.88 5.00 -5.38
N LEU A 41 -1.88 4.88 -4.49
CA LEU A 41 -2.07 4.38 -3.13
C LEU A 41 -3.06 5.26 -2.33
N ALA A 42 -2.93 6.58 -2.41
CA ALA A 42 -3.84 7.49 -1.71
C ALA A 42 -5.29 7.35 -2.22
N GLN A 43 -5.49 7.16 -3.53
CA GLN A 43 -6.80 6.89 -4.10
C GLN A 43 -7.36 5.56 -3.61
N LEU A 44 -6.56 4.48 -3.65
CA LEU A 44 -6.97 3.16 -3.17
C LEU A 44 -7.37 3.17 -1.70
N LEU A 45 -6.66 3.93 -0.85
CA LEU A 45 -7.03 4.08 0.55
C LEU A 45 -8.43 4.68 0.69
N VAL A 46 -8.73 5.76 -0.03
CA VAL A 46 -10.05 6.42 -0.01
C VAL A 46 -11.14 5.50 -0.59
N GLU A 47 -10.88 4.87 -1.74
CA GLU A 47 -11.82 3.96 -2.40
C GLU A 47 -12.18 2.74 -1.51
N LYS A 48 -11.23 2.27 -0.70
CA LYS A 48 -11.45 1.17 0.25
C LYS A 48 -11.98 1.62 1.61
N GLY A 49 -12.24 2.92 1.80
CA GLY A 49 -12.84 3.47 3.02
C GLY A 49 -11.86 3.75 4.15
N PHE A 50 -10.55 3.76 3.90
CA PHE A 50 -9.55 4.16 4.88
C PHE A 50 -9.44 5.69 4.94
N THR A 51 -9.50 6.23 6.16
CA THR A 51 -9.34 7.68 6.40
C THR A 51 -7.87 8.07 6.62
N SER A 52 -6.98 7.10 6.83
CA SER A 52 -5.55 7.32 6.95
C SER A 52 -4.75 6.06 6.63
N LEU A 53 -3.48 6.24 6.24
CA LEU A 53 -2.55 5.12 5.98
C LEU A 53 -2.44 4.19 7.21
N ARG A 54 -2.39 4.77 8.43
CA ARG A 54 -2.23 4.00 9.67
C ARG A 54 -3.36 3.00 9.92
N GLN A 55 -4.57 3.29 9.44
CA GLN A 55 -5.69 2.35 9.57
C GLN A 55 -5.49 1.11 8.68
N ALA A 56 -4.89 1.29 7.50
CA ALA A 56 -4.62 0.22 6.55
C ALA A 56 -3.43 -0.65 6.95
N ILE A 57 -2.45 -0.12 7.71
CA ILE A 57 -1.26 -0.88 8.13
C ILE A 57 -1.67 -2.13 8.92
N GLY A 58 -1.31 -3.30 8.39
CA GLY A 58 -1.54 -4.60 9.03
C GLY A 58 -3.00 -5.05 9.01
N PHE A 59 -3.86 -4.38 8.23
CA PHE A 59 -5.29 -4.70 8.16
C PHE A 59 -5.55 -6.13 7.68
N ALA A 60 -4.69 -6.71 6.83
CA ALA A 60 -4.85 -8.08 6.34
C ALA A 60 -4.85 -9.13 7.46
N HIS A 61 -4.17 -8.87 8.58
CA HIS A 61 -4.14 -9.78 9.72
C HIS A 61 -5.28 -9.55 10.72
N ARG A 62 -5.87 -8.34 10.74
CA ARG A 62 -7.02 -8.03 11.62
C ARG A 62 -8.30 -8.73 11.20
N TYR A 63 -8.40 -9.15 9.93
CA TYR A 63 -9.57 -9.88 9.43
C TYR A 63 -9.73 -11.26 10.08
N ASP A 64 -8.65 -11.82 10.65
CA ASP A 64 -8.64 -13.11 11.34
C ASP A 64 -9.32 -13.01 12.73
N GLU A 65 -9.21 -11.88 13.41
CA GLU A 65 -9.79 -11.68 14.76
C GLU A 65 -11.31 -11.49 14.75
N VAL A 66 -11.91 -11.10 13.62
CA VAL A 66 -13.35 -10.76 13.53
C VAL A 66 -14.23 -11.91 13.03
N ASN A 67 -13.65 -13.03 12.58
CA ASN A 67 -14.40 -14.20 12.08
C ASN A 67 -14.13 -15.48 12.91
N GLY A 68 -13.51 -15.35 14.08
CA GLY A 68 -13.15 -16.45 14.98
C GLY A 68 -14.18 -16.72 16.09
N GLU A 69 -15.46 -16.42 15.87
CA GLU A 69 -16.59 -16.84 16.73
C GLU A 69 -17.47 -17.89 16.03
#